data_AF-A0A673G8U5-F1
#
_entry.id   AF-A0A673G8U5-F1
#
_cell.length_a   1.000
_cell.length_b   1.000
_cell.length_c   1.000
_cell.angle_alpha   90.00
_cell.angle_beta   90.00
_cell.angle_gamma   90.00
#
_symmetry.space_group_name_H-M   'P 1'
#
loop_
_entity.id
_entity.type
_entity.pdbx_description
1 polymer ?
#
loop_
_entity_poly.entity_id
_entity_poly.type
_entity_poly.pdbx_seq_one_letter_code
_entity_poly.pdbx_strand_id
1 'polypeptide(L)'
;MTSDRCIEGKFWNRARYKCEPCETKYLIIKGYEFIENCGWSDEQQQIESPYKPCRDGTFNNGSQVKCQNCRSCPTPQLTASECSTSSDAICCRQGEQAFNGKCIPQPWLTTRITTASTTVFISSSVASSSPSPSTQNVFPEPSTSTQSFMPITTPSSTEISSIDQFIELKKCCNGASHESLSKKGIGRYEQAISYNIIKESSNNDHVTGSSHLLAPEVQDAPLKTVLNNLDVLEELVLVLDPDISGAKNTRHLAAQCSFSFAWINYAYSMKDHKSPLVAVLEGVVTKNPDWTVSHLAELLTAISRNDAVEILAKLPAGV
;
A
#
# COMPACT_ATOMS: atom_id res chain seq x y z
N MET A 1 -10.11 -27.88 18.35
CA MET A 1 -9.70 -27.06 19.51
C MET A 1 -8.42 -26.35 19.13
N THR A 2 -8.18 -25.14 19.63
CA THR A 2 -6.87 -24.48 19.56
C THR A 2 -5.83 -25.27 20.38
N SER A 3 -4.54 -25.07 20.12
CA SER A 3 -3.47 -25.81 20.81
C SER A 3 -3.11 -25.17 22.15
N ASP A 4 -3.17 -25.94 23.24
CA ASP A 4 -2.76 -25.49 24.58
C ASP A 4 -1.22 -25.45 24.76
N ARG A 5 -0.44 -25.88 23.76
CA ARG A 5 1.02 -26.02 23.88
C ARG A 5 1.79 -24.70 23.76
N CYS A 6 1.19 -23.69 23.13
CA CYS A 6 1.90 -22.50 22.71
C CYS A 6 1.23 -21.22 23.19
N ILE A 7 2.06 -20.32 23.74
CA ILE A 7 1.64 -18.97 24.13
C ILE A 7 1.26 -18.13 22.90
N GLU A 8 0.54 -17.03 23.15
CA GLU A 8 0.06 -16.10 22.13
C GLU A 8 1.14 -15.68 21.10
N GLY A 9 0.73 -15.58 19.83
CA GLY A 9 1.62 -15.24 18.71
C GLY A 9 2.52 -16.40 18.24
N LYS A 10 2.35 -17.61 18.77
CA LYS A 10 3.11 -18.82 18.38
C LYS A 10 2.18 -19.99 18.08
N PHE A 11 2.62 -20.91 17.23
CA PHE A 11 1.91 -22.13 16.86
C PHE A 11 2.80 -23.37 17.05
N TRP A 12 2.21 -24.55 17.25
CA TRP A 12 2.96 -25.78 17.47
C TRP A 12 3.51 -26.38 16.17
N ASN A 13 4.83 -26.29 15.97
CA ASN A 13 5.51 -27.02 14.90
C ASN A 13 5.89 -28.44 15.36
N ARG A 14 4.92 -29.37 15.31
CA ARG A 14 5.10 -30.83 15.49
C ARG A 14 6.34 -31.41 14.80
N ALA A 15 6.66 -30.99 13.57
CA ALA A 15 7.82 -31.50 12.81
C ALA A 15 9.18 -31.02 13.35
N ARG A 16 9.21 -29.93 14.14
CA ARG A 16 10.39 -29.44 14.88
C ARG A 16 10.27 -29.63 16.39
N TYR A 17 9.17 -30.24 16.85
CA TYR A 17 8.79 -30.46 18.25
C TYR A 17 8.90 -29.19 19.14
N LYS A 18 8.51 -28.04 18.61
CA LYS A 18 8.55 -26.75 19.34
C LYS A 18 7.46 -25.78 18.86
N CYS A 19 7.13 -24.80 19.69
CA CYS A 19 6.39 -23.62 19.26
C CYS A 19 7.27 -22.73 18.36
N GLU A 20 6.72 -22.26 17.25
CA GLU A 20 7.36 -21.25 16.39
C GLU A 20 6.49 -19.99 16.29
N PRO A 21 7.08 -18.78 16.20
CA PRO A 21 6.31 -17.54 16.06
C PRO A 21 5.54 -17.49 14.74
N CYS A 22 4.35 -16.90 14.73
CA CYS A 22 3.50 -16.88 13.55
C CYS A 22 4.06 -16.01 12.43
N GLU A 23 4.82 -14.97 12.76
CA GLU A 23 5.56 -14.13 11.84
C GLU A 23 6.61 -14.90 11.02
N THR A 24 6.99 -16.14 11.40
CA THR A 24 7.84 -17.00 10.56
C THR A 24 7.07 -17.76 9.46
N LYS A 25 5.75 -17.56 9.35
CA LYS A 25 4.86 -18.23 8.38
C LYS A 25 3.85 -17.28 7.73
N TYR A 26 3.52 -16.19 8.41
CA TYR A 26 2.50 -15.22 8.02
C TYR A 26 3.05 -13.79 8.16
N LEU A 27 2.62 -12.88 7.31
CA LEU A 27 3.02 -11.47 7.42
C LEU A 27 2.16 -10.77 8.49
N ILE A 28 2.74 -9.80 9.20
CA ILE A 28 1.95 -8.91 10.07
C ILE A 28 1.15 -7.96 9.17
N ILE A 29 -0.17 -7.90 9.35
CA ILE A 29 -1.06 -7.09 8.52
C ILE A 29 -1.59 -5.89 9.34
N LYS A 30 -1.42 -4.69 8.78
CA LYS A 30 -1.98 -3.45 9.33
C LYS A 30 -3.51 -3.58 9.51
N GLY A 31 -4.02 -3.27 10.70
CA GLY A 31 -5.44 -3.44 11.04
C GLY A 31 -5.84 -4.78 11.67
N TYR A 32 -4.91 -5.73 11.77
CA TYR A 32 -5.18 -7.10 12.23
C TYR A 32 -4.18 -7.56 13.31
N GLU A 33 -4.53 -8.62 14.03
CA GLU A 33 -3.63 -9.36 14.91
C GLU A 33 -3.73 -10.87 14.69
N PHE A 34 -2.71 -11.58 15.17
CA PHE A 34 -2.73 -13.03 15.21
C PHE A 34 -3.73 -13.55 16.25
N ILE A 35 -4.56 -14.51 15.83
CA ILE A 35 -5.35 -15.33 16.76
C ILE A 35 -4.45 -16.34 17.51
N GLU A 36 -5.02 -17.05 18.48
CA GLU A 36 -4.34 -18.14 19.18
C GLU A 36 -3.88 -19.22 18.20
N ASN A 37 -2.63 -19.67 18.33
CA ASN A 37 -1.98 -20.61 17.42
C ASN A 37 -2.04 -20.23 15.92
N CYS A 38 -2.46 -19.01 15.59
CA CYS A 38 -2.64 -18.52 14.23
C CYS A 38 -3.46 -19.47 13.36
N GLY A 39 -4.50 -20.05 13.97
CA GLY A 39 -5.45 -20.97 13.34
C GLY A 39 -4.97 -22.42 13.23
N TRP A 40 -3.82 -22.78 13.80
CA TRP A 40 -3.29 -24.15 13.75
C TRP A 40 -3.67 -24.99 14.97
N SER A 41 -4.02 -26.25 14.71
CA SER A 41 -4.15 -27.29 15.71
C SER A 41 -2.80 -27.97 16.02
N ASP A 42 -2.75 -28.73 17.12
CA ASP A 42 -1.61 -29.57 17.52
C ASP A 42 -1.20 -30.59 16.46
N GLU A 43 -2.17 -31.06 15.67
CA GLU A 43 -2.01 -32.03 14.60
C GLU A 43 -1.36 -31.44 13.34
N GLN A 44 -1.17 -30.11 13.31
CA GLN A 44 -0.88 -29.29 12.14
C GLN A 44 -2.02 -29.22 11.11
N GLN A 45 -3.28 -29.11 11.56
CA GLN A 45 -4.38 -28.69 10.69
C GLN A 45 -4.67 -27.20 10.87
N GLN A 46 -4.83 -26.45 9.77
CA GLN A 46 -5.35 -25.09 9.85
C GLN A 46 -6.88 -25.14 9.96
N ILE A 47 -7.41 -24.72 11.10
CA ILE A 47 -8.83 -24.68 11.45
C ILE A 47 -9.49 -23.40 10.90
N GLU A 48 -8.78 -22.27 10.94
CA GLU A 48 -9.35 -20.95 10.68
C GLU A 48 -8.31 -19.93 10.14
N SER A 49 -8.72 -18.67 9.93
CA SER A 49 -7.84 -17.57 9.51
C SER A 49 -6.78 -17.29 10.57
N PRO A 50 -5.49 -17.09 10.22
CA PRO A 50 -4.47 -16.71 11.20
C PRO A 50 -4.70 -15.30 11.76
N TYR A 51 -5.51 -14.47 11.09
CA TYR A 51 -5.76 -13.07 11.43
C TYR A 51 -7.19 -12.84 11.92
N LYS A 52 -7.33 -12.00 12.96
CA LYS A 52 -8.57 -11.30 13.35
C LYS A 52 -8.35 -9.78 13.27
N PRO A 53 -9.37 -8.97 12.95
CA PRO A 53 -9.22 -7.51 12.94
C PRO A 53 -9.00 -6.97 14.35
N CYS A 54 -8.33 -5.81 14.47
CA CYS A 54 -8.27 -5.08 15.73
C CYS A 54 -9.66 -4.64 16.18
N ARG A 55 -9.87 -4.62 17.50
CA ARG A 55 -11.10 -4.17 18.15
C ARG A 55 -11.10 -2.65 18.31
N ASP A 56 -12.28 -2.05 18.48
CA ASP A 56 -12.40 -0.63 18.80
C ASP A 56 -11.57 -0.27 20.06
N GLY A 57 -10.85 0.86 20.00
CA GLY A 57 -9.88 1.24 21.03
C GLY A 57 -8.55 0.47 20.98
N THR A 58 -8.29 -0.33 19.94
CA THR A 58 -6.99 -0.96 19.66
C THR A 58 -6.56 -0.77 18.20
N PHE A 59 -5.24 -0.78 17.95
CA PHE A 59 -4.67 -0.61 16.62
C PHE A 59 -3.53 -1.59 16.31
N ASN A 60 -3.27 -1.82 15.03
CA ASN A 60 -1.99 -2.35 14.56
C ASN A 60 -1.56 -1.59 13.30
N ASN A 61 -0.41 -0.92 13.39
CA ASN A 61 0.24 -0.20 12.29
C ASN A 61 0.94 -1.14 11.27
N GLY A 62 1.00 -2.44 11.55
CA GLY A 62 1.72 -3.44 10.76
C GLY A 62 3.03 -3.91 11.38
N SER A 63 3.40 -3.44 12.58
CA SER A 63 4.68 -3.81 13.24
C SER A 63 4.53 -4.71 14.47
N GLN A 64 3.32 -5.15 14.84
CA GLN A 64 3.08 -5.94 16.06
C GLN A 64 2.31 -7.23 15.77
N VAL A 65 2.59 -8.29 16.52
CA VAL A 65 1.84 -9.57 16.44
C VAL A 65 0.43 -9.49 17.07
N LYS A 66 0.19 -8.46 17.90
CA LYS A 66 -1.05 -8.19 18.63
C LYS A 66 -1.46 -6.73 18.50
N CYS A 67 -2.76 -6.45 18.50
CA CYS A 67 -3.27 -5.09 18.48
C CYS A 67 -2.94 -4.40 19.82
N GLN A 68 -2.40 -3.20 19.74
CA GLN A 68 -2.03 -2.40 20.90
C GLN A 68 -3.20 -1.49 21.30
N ASN A 69 -3.35 -1.17 22.58
CA ASN A 69 -4.33 -0.17 23.01
C ASN A 69 -4.03 1.19 22.39
N CYS A 70 -5.06 1.86 21.88
CA CYS A 70 -4.98 3.25 21.45
C CYS A 70 -4.54 4.14 22.62
N ARG A 71 -3.63 5.08 22.35
CA ARG A 71 -3.25 6.13 23.27
C ARG A 71 -4.34 7.19 23.36
N SER A 72 -4.68 7.61 24.58
CA SER A 72 -5.44 8.84 24.82
C SER A 72 -4.49 10.04 24.91
N CYS A 73 -4.84 11.17 24.29
CA CYS A 73 -4.08 12.40 24.41
C CYS A 73 -4.43 13.11 25.74
N PRO A 74 -3.47 13.32 26.67
CA PRO A 74 -3.76 13.93 27.96
C PRO A 74 -3.94 15.44 27.83
N THR A 75 -5.07 15.97 28.30
CA THR A 75 -5.32 17.42 28.40
C THR A 75 -4.14 18.14 29.06
N PRO A 76 -3.58 19.23 28.49
CA PRO A 76 -4.11 20.05 27.38
C PRO A 76 -3.55 19.70 25.98
N GLN A 77 -3.03 18.50 25.74
CA GLN A 77 -2.53 18.11 24.40
C GLN A 77 -3.68 18.01 23.39
N LEU A 78 -3.45 18.54 22.18
CA LEU A 78 -4.40 18.43 21.06
C LEU A 78 -4.22 17.10 20.33
N THR A 79 -5.33 16.44 20.00
CA THR A 79 -5.34 15.28 19.10
C THR A 79 -5.29 15.76 17.65
N ALA A 80 -4.24 15.40 16.90
CA ALA A 80 -4.13 15.69 15.46
C ALA A 80 -4.74 14.62 14.56
N SER A 81 -4.67 13.36 15.01
CA SER A 81 -5.38 12.24 14.41
C SER A 81 -5.98 11.41 15.52
N GLU A 82 -7.24 11.04 15.40
CA GLU A 82 -7.84 10.00 16.24
C GLU A 82 -7.21 8.64 15.93
N CYS A 83 -7.38 7.69 16.85
CA CYS A 83 -6.94 6.31 16.64
C CYS A 83 -7.84 5.60 15.63
N SER A 84 -7.26 4.71 14.82
CA SER A 84 -7.98 3.77 13.98
C SER A 84 -7.49 2.35 14.27
N THR A 85 -8.21 1.32 13.85
CA THR A 85 -7.70 -0.07 13.87
C THR A 85 -6.33 -0.21 13.20
N SER A 86 -5.96 0.72 12.32
CA SER A 86 -4.72 0.74 11.55
C SER A 86 -3.61 1.67 12.11
N SER A 87 -3.91 2.53 13.10
CA SER A 87 -2.96 3.58 13.55
C SER A 87 -3.30 4.14 14.92
N ASP A 88 -2.29 4.38 15.76
CA ASP A 88 -2.48 5.07 17.04
C ASP A 88 -3.00 6.51 16.86
N ALA A 89 -3.52 7.10 17.95
CA ALA A 89 -3.82 8.52 18.01
C ALA A 89 -2.52 9.36 18.00
N ILE A 90 -2.54 10.48 17.28
CA ILE A 90 -1.40 11.41 17.20
C ILE A 90 -1.67 12.59 18.13
N CYS A 91 -0.91 12.69 19.21
CA CYS A 91 -1.02 13.75 20.21
C CYS A 91 0.06 14.82 20.02
N CYS A 92 -0.34 16.08 19.91
CA CYS A 92 0.56 17.22 19.75
C CYS A 92 1.13 17.72 21.07
N ARG A 93 2.35 18.25 21.01
CA ARG A 93 3.02 18.88 22.15
C ARG A 93 2.39 20.24 22.43
N GLN A 94 2.63 20.76 23.63
CA GLN A 94 2.12 22.07 24.02
C GLN A 94 2.84 23.18 23.23
N GLY A 95 2.08 23.96 22.45
CA GLY A 95 2.62 24.92 21.46
C GLY A 95 2.68 24.41 20.02
N GLU A 96 2.25 23.17 19.75
CA GLU A 96 1.97 22.67 18.41
C GLU A 96 0.47 22.79 18.08
N GLN A 97 0.15 22.91 16.79
CA GLN A 97 -1.21 22.93 16.26
C GLN A 97 -1.51 21.65 15.48
N ALA A 98 -2.73 21.13 15.64
CA ALA A 98 -3.26 20.02 14.85
C ALA A 98 -3.70 20.52 13.46
N PHE A 99 -3.18 19.92 12.38
CA PHE A 99 -3.59 20.21 11.01
C PHE A 99 -3.42 18.97 10.12
N ASN A 100 -4.48 18.57 9.40
CA ASN A 100 -4.50 17.45 8.45
C ASN A 100 -3.82 16.16 8.95
N GLY A 101 -4.21 15.68 10.14
CA GLY A 101 -3.68 14.44 10.73
C GLY A 101 -2.29 14.57 11.37
N LYS A 102 -1.69 15.77 11.39
CA LYS A 102 -0.31 16.01 11.85
C LYS A 102 -0.22 17.16 12.83
N CYS A 103 0.85 17.16 13.63
CA CYS A 103 1.21 18.27 14.51
C CYS A 103 2.22 19.16 13.80
N ILE A 104 1.96 20.46 13.81
CA ILE A 104 2.82 21.50 13.23
C ILE A 104 3.26 22.43 14.37
N PRO A 105 4.57 22.70 14.57
CA PRO A 105 5.00 23.69 15.54
C PRO A 105 4.44 25.06 15.16
N GLN A 106 3.91 25.82 16.13
CA GLN A 106 3.51 27.19 15.83
C GLN A 106 4.74 27.98 15.34
N PRO A 107 4.66 28.66 14.18
CA PRO A 107 5.71 29.60 13.81
C PRO A 107 5.78 30.67 14.90
N TRP A 108 6.99 31.00 15.35
CA TRP A 108 7.19 32.07 16.32
C TRP A 108 6.71 33.38 15.70
N LEU A 109 5.54 33.86 16.15
CA LEU A 109 5.05 35.20 15.85
C LEU A 109 6.08 36.21 16.38
N THR A 110 6.88 36.77 15.48
CA THR A 110 7.86 37.80 15.79
C THR A 110 7.12 39.00 16.35
N THR A 111 7.18 39.15 17.67
CA THR A 111 6.45 40.19 18.39
C THR A 111 7.01 41.57 18.04
N ARG A 112 6.10 42.55 17.90
CA ARG A 112 6.34 44.00 17.63
C ARG A 112 6.86 44.36 16.22
N ILE A 113 6.08 45.19 15.53
CA ILE A 113 6.08 46.62 15.87
C ILE A 113 4.68 47.02 16.36
N THR A 114 4.61 47.85 17.41
CA THR A 114 3.35 48.43 17.91
C THR A 114 3.15 49.81 17.31
N THR A 115 2.32 49.94 16.28
CA THR A 115 1.81 51.24 15.81
C THR A 115 0.69 51.70 16.74
N ALA A 116 1.00 52.64 17.65
CA ALA A 116 0.04 53.23 18.55
C ALA A 116 -0.82 54.30 17.85
N SER A 117 -1.88 53.89 17.16
CA SER A 117 -2.89 54.80 16.59
C SER A 117 -3.96 55.15 17.63
N THR A 118 -3.64 56.09 18.51
CA THR A 118 -4.55 56.59 19.55
C THR A 118 -5.62 57.52 18.95
N THR A 119 -6.85 57.02 18.76
CA THR A 119 -8.04 57.88 18.59
C THR A 119 -9.32 57.25 19.15
N VAL A 120 -9.73 57.76 20.32
CA VAL A 120 -11.11 58.05 20.76
C VAL A 120 -12.21 56.96 20.65
N PHE A 121 -12.75 56.59 21.81
CA PHE A 121 -14.01 55.84 21.95
C PHE A 121 -15.23 56.65 21.48
N ILE A 122 -16.19 55.99 20.84
CA ILE A 122 -17.62 56.32 20.99
C ILE A 122 -18.37 55.00 21.26
N SER A 123 -19.05 54.92 22.40
CA SER A 123 -19.87 53.76 22.78
C SER A 123 -21.29 53.92 22.25
N SER A 124 -21.86 52.85 21.69
CA SER A 124 -23.29 52.78 21.32
C SER A 124 -23.84 51.40 21.66
N SER A 125 -24.54 51.31 22.79
CA SER A 125 -25.17 50.08 23.27
C SER A 125 -26.57 49.91 22.69
N VAL A 126 -26.85 48.75 22.11
CA VAL A 126 -28.22 48.24 21.91
C VAL A 126 -28.31 46.82 22.49
N ALA A 127 -29.44 46.47 23.07
CA ALA A 127 -29.59 45.26 23.88
C ALA A 127 -30.88 44.50 23.57
N SER A 128 -30.80 43.17 23.68
CA SER A 128 -31.92 42.21 23.67
C SER A 128 -32.66 42.09 22.32
N SER A 129 -33.39 41.01 22.01
CA SER A 129 -33.75 39.82 22.82
C SER A 129 -33.87 38.57 21.94
N SER A 130 -33.58 37.39 22.48
CA SER A 130 -34.22 36.14 22.04
C SER A 130 -35.59 35.99 22.73
N PRO A 131 -36.52 35.19 22.16
CA PRO A 131 -36.80 33.90 22.79
C PRO A 131 -37.01 32.74 21.79
N SER A 132 -37.13 31.52 22.32
CA SER A 132 -37.21 30.25 21.57
C SER A 132 -38.58 29.53 21.82
N PRO A 133 -38.83 28.21 21.57
CA PRO A 133 -39.96 27.81 20.72
C PRO A 133 -41.02 26.84 21.34
N SER A 134 -42.11 26.61 20.59
CA SER A 134 -43.24 25.69 20.88
C SER A 134 -44.11 25.51 19.60
N THR A 135 -45.17 24.70 19.39
CA THR A 135 -45.76 23.41 19.89
C THR A 135 -47.04 23.16 19.02
N GLN A 136 -47.57 21.98 18.68
CA GLN A 136 -47.20 20.55 18.86
C GLN A 136 -48.03 19.67 17.88
N ASN A 137 -47.63 18.40 17.65
CA ASN A 137 -48.44 17.23 17.20
C ASN A 137 -49.05 17.26 15.76
N VAL A 138 -49.60 16.18 15.14
CA VAL A 138 -49.24 14.74 14.96
C VAL A 138 -50.52 13.91 14.65
N PHE A 139 -50.60 13.31 13.44
CA PHE A 139 -51.45 12.14 13.03
C PHE A 139 -53.01 12.32 12.98
N PRO A 140 -53.81 11.40 12.36
CA PRO A 140 -53.63 10.71 11.05
C PRO A 140 -54.95 10.46 10.24
N GLU A 141 -54.86 9.59 9.21
CA GLU A 141 -55.88 8.61 8.74
C GLU A 141 -56.90 9.00 7.60
N PRO A 142 -57.64 8.05 6.96
CA PRO A 142 -57.22 7.59 5.62
C PRO A 142 -58.33 7.54 4.54
N SER A 143 -58.04 6.96 3.37
CA SER A 143 -59.04 6.41 2.43
C SER A 143 -58.47 5.26 1.61
N THR A 144 -59.25 4.18 1.46
CA THR A 144 -58.86 2.92 0.81
C THR A 144 -59.46 2.82 -0.60
N SER A 145 -58.73 2.21 -1.56
CA SER A 145 -59.33 1.69 -2.79
C SER A 145 -58.57 0.47 -3.30
N THR A 146 -59.31 -0.59 -3.64
CA THR A 146 -58.78 -1.95 -3.89
C THR A 146 -59.01 -2.37 -5.34
N GLN A 147 -58.01 -2.98 -5.99
CA GLN A 147 -58.20 -4.02 -7.02
C GLN A 147 -56.90 -4.80 -7.29
N SER A 148 -56.99 -5.93 -8.01
CA SER A 148 -56.06 -7.05 -7.85
C SER A 148 -55.90 -7.95 -9.09
N PHE A 149 -54.84 -8.78 -9.05
CA PHE A 149 -54.51 -9.94 -9.92
C PHE A 149 -54.03 -9.70 -11.38
N MET A 150 -52.71 -9.94 -11.61
CA MET A 150 -52.11 -11.09 -12.34
C MET A 150 -52.66 -11.54 -13.73
N PRO A 151 -51.85 -12.18 -14.63
CA PRO A 151 -50.37 -12.22 -14.76
C PRO A 151 -49.81 -12.30 -16.23
N ILE A 152 -48.48 -12.50 -16.38
CA ILE A 152 -47.72 -13.07 -17.55
C ILE A 152 -47.73 -12.32 -18.91
N THR A 153 -46.54 -12.06 -19.48
CA THR A 153 -46.08 -12.50 -20.85
C THR A 153 -44.63 -12.03 -21.13
N THR A 154 -43.83 -12.85 -21.82
CA THR A 154 -42.47 -12.55 -22.31
C THR A 154 -42.42 -12.40 -23.85
N PRO A 155 -41.49 -11.58 -24.36
CA PRO A 155 -40.46 -12.07 -25.30
C PRO A 155 -39.05 -11.55 -24.91
N SER A 156 -37.91 -12.19 -25.19
CA SER A 156 -37.42 -13.09 -26.26
C SER A 156 -36.92 -12.39 -27.53
N SER A 157 -35.61 -12.53 -27.80
CA SER A 157 -34.92 -12.49 -29.12
C SER A 157 -34.95 -11.15 -29.93
N THR A 158 -33.96 -10.76 -30.74
CA THR A 158 -32.75 -11.43 -31.29
C THR A 158 -31.49 -10.53 -31.30
N GLU A 159 -30.32 -11.18 -31.29
CA GLU A 159 -29.07 -10.92 -32.03
C GLU A 159 -28.65 -9.51 -32.53
N ILE A 160 -27.39 -9.17 -32.26
CA ILE A 160 -26.45 -8.58 -33.25
C ILE A 160 -25.18 -9.45 -33.22
N SER A 161 -24.55 -9.69 -34.38
CA SER A 161 -23.42 -10.62 -34.52
C SER A 161 -22.05 -9.95 -34.66
N SER A 162 -21.02 -10.76 -34.42
CA SER A 162 -19.64 -10.70 -34.96
C SER A 162 -18.84 -9.38 -34.92
N ILE A 163 -17.68 -9.44 -34.26
CA ILE A 163 -16.36 -9.34 -34.93
C ILE A 163 -15.41 -10.32 -34.23
N ASP A 164 -14.38 -10.77 -34.95
CA ASP A 164 -13.72 -12.05 -34.74
C ASP A 164 -12.36 -12.02 -34.00
N GLN A 165 -11.99 -13.20 -33.51
CA GLN A 165 -10.62 -13.74 -33.51
C GLN A 165 -9.48 -12.99 -32.77
N PHE A 166 -9.09 -13.55 -31.62
CA PHE A 166 -7.68 -13.89 -31.37
C PHE A 166 -7.58 -15.31 -30.79
N ILE A 167 -6.67 -16.13 -31.33
CA ILE A 167 -6.58 -17.57 -31.09
C ILE A 167 -5.25 -17.94 -30.42
N GLU A 168 -5.31 -18.97 -29.56
CA GLU A 168 -4.20 -19.66 -28.88
C GLU A 168 -3.18 -18.83 -28.08
N LEU A 169 -3.08 -19.16 -26.79
CA LEU A 169 -1.80 -19.22 -26.10
C LEU A 169 -1.66 -20.61 -25.47
N LYS A 170 -0.76 -21.44 -26.01
CA LYS A 170 -0.66 -22.87 -25.70
C LYS A 170 -0.09 -23.14 -24.30
N LYS A 171 -0.41 -24.34 -23.80
CA LYS A 171 0.33 -24.99 -22.70
C LYS A 171 1.82 -25.12 -23.04
N CYS A 172 2.69 -24.55 -22.20
CA CYS A 172 4.11 -24.87 -22.05
C CYS A 172 4.50 -24.53 -20.59
N CYS A 173 5.13 -25.39 -19.78
CA CYS A 173 5.51 -26.79 -19.95
C CYS A 173 5.32 -27.56 -18.63
N ASN A 174 5.21 -28.88 -18.69
CA ASN A 174 5.40 -29.74 -17.53
C ASN A 174 6.89 -30.09 -17.36
N GLY A 175 7.36 -30.07 -16.11
CA GLY A 175 8.36 -31.01 -15.60
C GLY A 175 9.79 -30.94 -16.13
N ALA A 176 10.70 -30.42 -15.30
CA ALA A 176 12.07 -30.96 -15.18
C ALA A 176 12.37 -31.10 -13.69
N SER A 177 12.78 -32.30 -13.25
CA SER A 177 13.33 -32.50 -11.91
C SER A 177 14.80 -32.10 -11.92
N HIS A 178 15.27 -31.41 -10.90
CA HIS A 178 16.68 -31.50 -10.53
C HIS A 178 16.86 -31.54 -9.02
N GLU A 179 17.95 -32.19 -8.62
CA GLU A 179 18.15 -32.71 -7.27
C GLU A 179 18.70 -31.66 -6.29
N SER A 180 18.65 -31.98 -5.00
CA SER A 180 18.92 -31.09 -3.88
C SER A 180 20.29 -30.39 -3.92
N LEU A 181 20.32 -29.11 -3.55
CA LEU A 181 21.49 -28.48 -2.95
C LEU A 181 21.11 -27.70 -1.68
N SER A 182 22.07 -27.59 -0.76
CA SER A 182 21.77 -27.39 0.68
C SER A 182 21.88 -25.94 1.15
N LYS A 183 21.24 -25.69 2.30
CA LYS A 183 21.16 -24.38 2.97
C LYS A 183 22.53 -23.84 3.39
N LYS A 184 22.93 -22.70 2.82
CA LYS A 184 23.86 -21.70 3.38
C LYS A 184 23.74 -20.43 2.52
N GLY A 185 23.44 -19.24 3.04
CA GLY A 185 23.01 -18.90 4.40
C GLY A 185 23.12 -17.40 4.62
N ILE A 186 22.01 -16.71 4.89
CA ILE A 186 21.99 -15.25 5.09
C ILE A 186 21.59 -14.97 6.54
N GLY A 187 22.53 -14.40 7.29
CA GLY A 187 22.27 -13.79 8.58
C GLY A 187 22.91 -12.40 8.60
N ARG A 188 22.19 -11.42 9.17
CA ARG A 188 22.52 -9.98 9.21
C ARG A 188 22.43 -9.25 7.86
N TYR A 189 21.29 -8.62 7.61
CA TYR A 189 21.30 -7.23 7.13
C TYR A 189 20.06 -6.43 7.60
N GLU A 190 19.90 -6.29 8.92
CA GLU A 190 19.04 -5.26 9.49
C GLU A 190 19.89 -4.09 9.97
N GLN A 191 20.27 -3.17 9.08
CA GLN A 191 20.61 -1.81 9.52
C GLN A 191 20.33 -0.75 8.44
N ALA A 192 19.39 0.14 8.77
CA ALA A 192 19.23 1.51 8.28
C ALA A 192 19.49 1.80 6.78
N ILE A 193 18.40 1.90 6.00
CA ILE A 193 18.33 2.88 4.91
C ILE A 193 17.18 3.83 5.22
N SER A 194 17.49 5.12 5.40
CA SER A 194 16.53 6.17 5.75
C SER A 194 16.40 7.14 4.57
N TYR A 195 15.48 6.86 3.65
CA TYR A 195 15.27 7.71 2.49
C TYR A 195 14.57 9.03 2.86
N ASN A 196 15.25 10.15 2.58
CA ASN A 196 14.68 11.48 2.72
C ASN A 196 13.74 11.77 1.55
N ILE A 197 12.43 11.85 1.81
CA ILE A 197 11.45 12.29 0.82
C ILE A 197 11.61 13.80 0.62
N ILE A 198 12.39 14.18 -0.39
CA ILE A 198 12.40 15.56 -0.91
C ILE A 198 11.02 15.85 -1.49
N LYS A 199 10.46 17.00 -1.13
CA LYS A 199 9.12 17.44 -1.53
C LYS A 199 9.22 18.77 -2.25
N GLU A 200 9.32 18.72 -3.58
CA GLU A 200 9.07 19.90 -4.42
C GLU A 200 7.61 19.97 -4.87
N SER A 201 7.20 21.11 -5.39
CA SER A 201 5.79 21.43 -5.64
C SER A 201 5.67 22.43 -6.79
N SER A 202 4.77 22.13 -7.72
CA SER A 202 4.24 23.03 -8.75
C SER A 202 5.24 23.60 -9.77
N ASN A 203 5.12 23.17 -11.03
CA ASN A 203 4.25 23.87 -11.98
C ASN A 203 3.97 22.99 -13.21
N ASN A 204 2.94 23.35 -13.98
CA ASN A 204 2.68 22.74 -15.29
C ASN A 204 3.62 23.38 -16.33
N ASP A 205 4.34 22.57 -17.11
CA ASP A 205 4.21 22.58 -18.58
C ASP A 205 5.04 21.46 -19.24
N HIS A 206 4.55 21.02 -20.40
CA HIS A 206 5.15 20.10 -21.39
C HIS A 206 5.59 18.68 -20.97
N VAL A 207 5.17 17.69 -21.76
CA VAL A 207 5.56 16.28 -21.64
C VAL A 207 6.89 16.03 -22.36
N THR A 208 8.01 16.11 -21.64
CA THR A 208 9.32 15.46 -21.93
C THR A 208 10.34 15.88 -20.84
N GLY A 209 10.68 15.02 -19.86
CA GLY A 209 11.46 15.51 -18.71
C GLY A 209 12.16 14.54 -17.75
N SER A 210 12.27 13.24 -18.04
CA SER A 210 12.96 12.29 -17.12
C SER A 210 14.05 11.43 -17.77
N SER A 211 13.93 11.09 -19.05
CA SER A 211 14.97 10.32 -19.78
C SER A 211 16.34 11.03 -19.81
N HIS A 212 16.35 12.37 -19.70
CA HIS A 212 17.56 13.21 -19.68
C HIS A 212 18.45 13.00 -18.42
N LEU A 213 18.01 12.25 -17.41
CA LEU A 213 18.88 11.85 -16.28
C LEU A 213 19.84 10.70 -16.64
N LEU A 214 19.58 9.98 -17.73
CA LEU A 214 20.45 8.93 -18.24
C LEU A 214 21.39 9.49 -19.32
N ALA A 215 22.66 9.06 -19.34
CA ALA A 215 23.55 9.33 -20.47
C ALA A 215 22.96 8.73 -21.77
N PRO A 216 23.14 9.35 -22.95
CA PRO A 216 22.57 8.82 -24.20
C PRO A 216 22.98 7.37 -24.49
N GLU A 217 24.26 7.05 -24.27
CA GLU A 217 24.82 5.69 -24.40
C GLU A 217 24.16 4.66 -23.46
N VAL A 218 23.57 5.11 -22.35
CA VAL A 218 22.78 4.27 -21.43
C VAL A 218 21.32 4.20 -21.91
N GLN A 219 20.73 5.28 -22.42
CA GLN A 219 19.34 5.32 -22.92
C GLN A 219 19.11 4.33 -24.07
N ASP A 220 20.07 4.26 -25.01
CA ASP A 220 20.02 3.41 -26.20
C ASP A 220 20.48 1.96 -25.93
N ALA A 221 21.09 1.69 -24.77
CA ALA A 221 21.55 0.35 -24.42
C ALA A 221 20.38 -0.66 -24.37
N PRO A 222 20.55 -1.91 -24.84
CA PRO A 222 19.49 -2.93 -24.75
C PRO A 222 19.06 -3.19 -23.30
N LEU A 223 17.77 -3.41 -23.06
CA LEU A 223 17.23 -3.67 -21.72
C LEU A 223 17.88 -4.88 -21.02
N LYS A 224 18.42 -5.82 -21.80
CA LYS A 224 19.22 -6.95 -21.29
C LYS A 224 20.46 -6.52 -20.50
N THR A 225 21.03 -5.34 -20.76
CA THR A 225 22.17 -4.80 -20.01
C THR A 225 21.82 -4.57 -18.53
N VAL A 226 20.56 -4.26 -18.20
CA VAL A 226 20.07 -4.19 -16.80
C VAL A 226 20.10 -5.56 -16.13
N LEU A 227 19.73 -6.64 -16.84
CA LEU A 227 19.81 -8.01 -16.32
C LEU A 227 21.25 -8.53 -16.16
N ASN A 228 22.19 -8.00 -16.94
CA ASN A 228 23.60 -8.38 -16.88
C ASN A 228 24.37 -7.61 -15.78
N ASN A 229 23.95 -6.40 -15.42
CA ASN A 229 24.58 -5.59 -14.37
C ASN A 229 23.98 -5.93 -12.99
N LEU A 230 24.64 -6.81 -12.26
CA LEU A 230 24.14 -7.35 -11.00
C LEU A 230 23.94 -6.28 -9.91
N ASP A 231 24.83 -5.28 -9.83
CA ASP A 231 24.77 -4.23 -8.80
C ASP A 231 23.53 -3.34 -9.00
N VAL A 232 23.29 -2.88 -10.23
CA VAL A 232 22.08 -2.11 -10.61
C VAL A 232 20.82 -2.97 -10.46
N LEU A 233 20.88 -4.25 -10.83
CA LEU A 233 19.75 -5.17 -10.71
C LEU A 233 19.36 -5.42 -9.25
N GLU A 234 20.31 -5.65 -8.36
CA GLU A 234 20.05 -5.85 -6.92
C GLU A 234 19.46 -4.58 -6.29
N GLU A 235 20.00 -3.40 -6.60
CA GLU A 235 19.46 -2.14 -6.06
C GLU A 235 18.04 -1.85 -6.58
N LEU A 236 17.76 -2.13 -7.87
CA LEU A 236 16.39 -2.05 -8.41
C LEU A 236 15.44 -3.04 -7.73
N VAL A 237 15.89 -4.28 -7.48
CA VAL A 237 15.10 -5.29 -6.74
C VAL A 237 14.76 -4.80 -5.34
N LEU A 238 15.75 -4.25 -4.61
CA LEU A 238 15.58 -3.73 -3.25
C LEU A 238 14.55 -2.59 -3.17
N VAL A 239 14.40 -1.75 -4.20
CA VAL A 239 13.42 -0.65 -4.18
C VAL A 239 12.09 -0.97 -4.87
N LEU A 240 12.03 -1.89 -5.84
CA LEU A 240 10.81 -2.17 -6.63
C LEU A 240 10.02 -3.41 -6.19
N ASP A 241 10.65 -4.48 -5.70
CA ASP A 241 9.91 -5.69 -5.32
C ASP A 241 9.13 -5.60 -3.99
N PRO A 242 9.61 -4.90 -2.94
CA PRO A 242 8.86 -4.74 -1.69
C PRO A 242 7.48 -4.06 -1.84
N ASP A 243 6.50 -4.56 -1.08
CA ASP A 243 5.13 -4.03 -1.09
C ASP A 243 4.98 -2.86 -0.09
N ILE A 244 5.55 -1.71 -0.46
CA ILE A 244 5.57 -0.50 0.37
C ILE A 244 4.26 0.27 0.22
N SER A 245 3.51 0.41 1.31
CA SER A 245 2.21 1.09 1.30
C SER A 245 2.32 2.54 0.79
N GLY A 246 1.65 2.83 -0.32
CA GLY A 246 1.65 4.14 -0.98
C GLY A 246 2.67 4.33 -2.10
N ALA A 247 3.60 3.39 -2.31
CA ALA A 247 4.53 3.39 -3.43
C ALA A 247 4.11 2.34 -4.49
N LYS A 248 4.29 2.66 -5.78
CA LYS A 248 4.11 1.65 -6.85
C LYS A 248 5.34 0.74 -6.89
N ASN A 249 5.09 -0.55 -7.14
CA ASN A 249 6.08 -1.65 -7.07
C ASN A 249 6.09 -2.47 -8.36
N THR A 250 6.87 -3.56 -8.43
CA THR A 250 6.98 -4.42 -9.61
C THR A 250 5.63 -4.90 -10.17
N ARG A 251 4.58 -5.08 -9.36
CA ARG A 251 3.22 -5.42 -9.87
C ARG A 251 2.70 -4.37 -10.85
N HIS A 252 2.98 -3.10 -10.56
CA HIS A 252 2.53 -1.96 -11.35
C HIS A 252 3.36 -1.84 -12.63
N LEU A 253 4.68 -2.04 -12.55
CA LEU A 253 5.56 -2.10 -13.73
C LEU A 253 5.13 -3.25 -14.66
N ALA A 254 4.89 -4.45 -14.11
CA ALA A 254 4.46 -5.62 -14.86
C ALA A 254 3.10 -5.42 -15.55
N ALA A 255 2.17 -4.68 -14.94
CA ALA A 255 0.90 -4.31 -15.56
C ALA A 255 1.10 -3.36 -16.75
N GLN A 256 2.00 -2.37 -16.66
CA GLN A 256 2.37 -1.52 -17.79
C GLN A 256 3.06 -2.34 -18.90
N CYS A 257 3.93 -3.28 -18.53
CA CYS A 257 4.54 -4.27 -19.44
C CYS A 257 3.56 -5.35 -19.98
N SER A 258 2.25 -5.14 -19.83
CA SER A 258 1.19 -6.01 -20.34
C SER A 258 1.33 -7.49 -19.92
N PHE A 259 1.65 -7.73 -18.65
CA PHE A 259 1.49 -9.05 -18.02
C PHE A 259 0.12 -9.19 -17.37
N SER A 260 -0.48 -10.38 -17.46
CA SER A 260 -1.78 -10.65 -16.85
C SER A 260 -1.66 -10.72 -15.33
N PHE A 261 -2.71 -10.32 -14.61
CA PHE A 261 -2.77 -10.37 -13.14
C PHE A 261 -2.44 -11.77 -12.58
N ALA A 262 -2.86 -12.84 -13.27
CA ALA A 262 -2.53 -14.22 -12.91
C ALA A 262 -1.02 -14.49 -12.98
N TRP A 263 -0.34 -14.05 -14.04
CA TRP A 263 1.11 -14.19 -14.18
C TRP A 263 1.87 -13.34 -13.15
N ILE A 264 1.41 -12.10 -12.89
CA ILE A 264 2.01 -11.21 -11.89
C ILE A 264 1.94 -11.83 -10.48
N ASN A 265 0.80 -12.43 -10.13
CA ASN A 265 0.67 -13.15 -8.86
C ASN A 265 1.53 -14.42 -8.79
N TYR A 266 1.68 -15.14 -9.90
CA TYR A 266 2.60 -16.28 -9.98
C TYR A 266 4.07 -15.86 -9.77
N ALA A 267 4.54 -14.79 -10.42
CA ALA A 267 5.88 -14.24 -10.21
C ALA A 267 6.10 -13.87 -8.73
N TYR A 268 5.15 -13.15 -8.10
CA TYR A 268 5.19 -12.83 -6.67
C TYR A 268 5.09 -14.04 -5.73
N SER A 269 4.52 -15.17 -6.18
CA SER A 269 4.50 -16.42 -5.41
C SER A 269 5.85 -17.17 -5.43
N MET A 270 6.74 -16.84 -6.38
CA MET A 270 8.08 -17.43 -6.51
C MET A 270 9.20 -16.55 -5.91
N LYS A 271 8.86 -15.43 -5.28
CA LYS A 271 9.80 -14.40 -4.81
C LYS A 271 10.95 -14.93 -3.94
N ASP A 272 10.71 -16.00 -3.19
CA ASP A 272 11.69 -16.64 -2.28
C ASP A 272 12.79 -17.41 -3.04
N HIS A 273 12.64 -17.58 -4.36
CA HIS A 273 13.57 -18.30 -5.25
C HIS A 273 13.94 -17.47 -6.50
N LYS A 274 13.10 -16.53 -6.93
CA LYS A 274 13.36 -15.61 -8.03
C LYS A 274 12.63 -14.29 -7.82
N SER A 275 13.36 -13.18 -7.85
CA SER A 275 12.79 -11.83 -7.79
C SER A 275 11.66 -11.65 -8.83
N PRO A 276 10.49 -11.10 -8.42
CA PRO A 276 9.46 -10.70 -9.37
C PRO A 276 9.96 -9.71 -10.42
N LEU A 277 10.82 -8.74 -10.06
CA LEU A 277 11.40 -7.79 -11.02
C LEU A 277 12.26 -8.51 -12.07
N VAL A 278 13.14 -9.41 -11.65
CA VAL A 278 13.97 -10.21 -12.56
C VAL A 278 13.10 -11.04 -13.50
N ALA A 279 12.05 -11.68 -12.98
CA ALA A 279 11.10 -12.42 -13.80
C ALA A 279 10.34 -11.54 -14.81
N VAL A 280 9.99 -10.30 -14.43
CA VAL A 280 9.36 -9.31 -15.33
C VAL A 280 10.35 -8.88 -16.41
N LEU A 281 11.56 -8.45 -16.04
CA LEU A 281 12.57 -7.95 -16.98
C LEU A 281 12.99 -9.03 -17.99
N GLU A 282 13.23 -10.27 -17.56
CA GLU A 282 13.45 -11.40 -18.47
C GLU A 282 12.29 -11.59 -19.45
N GLY A 283 11.05 -11.55 -18.94
CA GLY A 283 9.84 -11.69 -19.74
C GLY A 283 9.64 -10.54 -20.73
N VAL A 284 10.05 -9.31 -20.37
CA VAL A 284 10.02 -8.14 -21.27
C VAL A 284 11.08 -8.31 -22.36
N VAL A 285 12.33 -8.61 -22.02
CA VAL A 285 13.42 -8.83 -23.00
C VAL A 285 13.10 -10.00 -23.94
N THR A 286 12.37 -11.02 -23.47
CA THR A 286 11.91 -12.15 -24.31
C THR A 286 10.76 -11.77 -25.25
N LYS A 287 9.86 -10.86 -24.84
CA LYS A 287 8.74 -10.37 -25.67
C LYS A 287 9.17 -9.29 -26.66
N ASN A 288 10.05 -8.39 -26.23
CA ASN A 288 10.47 -7.19 -26.95
C ASN A 288 12.00 -7.10 -26.91
N PRO A 289 12.72 -7.79 -27.82
CA PRO A 289 14.19 -7.82 -27.80
C PRO A 289 14.82 -6.45 -28.09
N ASP A 290 14.10 -5.58 -28.81
CA ASP A 290 14.55 -4.25 -29.23
C ASP A 290 14.29 -3.15 -28.17
N TRP A 291 13.72 -3.48 -27.01
CA TRP A 291 13.53 -2.50 -25.94
C TRP A 291 14.85 -2.09 -25.30
N THR A 292 15.03 -0.79 -25.11
CA THR A 292 16.22 -0.17 -24.50
C THR A 292 15.99 0.22 -23.04
N VAL A 293 17.02 0.73 -22.36
CA VAL A 293 16.88 1.27 -20.99
C VAL A 293 15.94 2.47 -20.94
N SER A 294 15.87 3.33 -21.98
CA SER A 294 14.90 4.45 -22.02
C SER A 294 13.45 3.96 -21.87
N HIS A 295 13.10 2.87 -22.55
CA HIS A 295 11.76 2.28 -22.46
C HIS A 295 11.43 1.84 -21.02
N LEU A 296 12.40 1.27 -20.29
CA LEU A 296 12.21 0.95 -18.87
C LEU A 296 12.11 2.22 -18.02
N ALA A 297 12.95 3.23 -18.26
CA ALA A 297 12.95 4.48 -17.50
C ALA A 297 11.62 5.26 -17.66
N GLU A 298 11.03 5.24 -18.85
CA GLU A 298 9.70 5.81 -19.13
C GLU A 298 8.60 5.08 -18.36
N LEU A 299 8.63 3.74 -18.33
CA LEU A 299 7.68 2.92 -17.57
C LEU A 299 7.82 3.12 -16.05
N LEU A 300 9.05 3.26 -15.55
CA LEU A 300 9.35 3.61 -14.15
C LEU A 300 8.84 5.01 -13.80
N THR A 301 9.04 5.99 -14.68
CA THR A 301 8.51 7.35 -14.55
C THR A 301 6.97 7.35 -14.54
N ALA A 302 6.33 6.56 -15.40
CA ALA A 302 4.87 6.39 -15.43
C ALA A 302 4.31 5.73 -14.16
N ILE A 303 5.06 4.80 -13.54
CA ILE A 303 4.73 4.31 -12.20
C ILE A 303 5.21 5.23 -11.06
N SER A 304 5.79 6.38 -11.37
CA SER A 304 6.25 7.41 -10.42
C SER A 304 7.39 6.94 -9.50
N ARG A 305 8.25 6.06 -10.03
CA ARG A 305 9.45 5.54 -9.37
C ARG A 305 10.72 6.14 -9.97
N ASN A 306 10.84 7.46 -9.82
CA ASN A 306 11.99 8.24 -10.29
C ASN A 306 13.29 7.81 -9.58
N ASP A 307 13.17 7.32 -8.34
CA ASP A 307 14.26 6.71 -7.57
C ASP A 307 14.84 5.47 -8.28
N ALA A 308 14.01 4.67 -8.96
CA ALA A 308 14.48 3.57 -9.79
C ALA A 308 15.12 4.05 -11.11
N VAL A 309 14.77 5.24 -11.61
CA VAL A 309 15.42 5.86 -12.77
C VAL A 309 16.82 6.39 -12.40
N GLU A 310 16.98 6.96 -11.19
CA GLU A 310 18.30 7.33 -10.65
C GLU A 310 19.23 6.11 -10.49
N ILE A 311 18.69 4.93 -10.18
CA ILE A 311 19.47 3.69 -10.12
C ILE A 311 19.91 3.23 -11.53
N LEU A 312 19.07 3.39 -12.55
CA LEU A 312 19.47 3.12 -13.95
C LEU A 312 20.60 4.03 -14.44
N ALA A 313 20.72 5.26 -13.90
CA ALA A 313 21.82 6.17 -14.23
C ALA A 313 23.21 5.68 -13.75
N LYS A 314 23.27 4.61 -12.94
CA LYS A 314 24.51 3.97 -12.47
C LYS A 314 25.07 2.94 -13.45
N LEU A 315 24.34 2.62 -14.54
CA LEU A 315 24.84 1.73 -15.58
C LEU A 315 26.09 2.33 -16.26
N PRO A 316 27.13 1.53 -16.57
CA PRO A 316 28.29 2.01 -17.30
C PRO A 316 27.89 2.40 -18.72
N ALA A 317 28.32 3.59 -19.16
CA ALA A 317 28.25 4.00 -20.55
C ALA A 317 29.28 3.19 -21.37
N GLY A 318 28.85 2.61 -22.49
CA GLY A 318 29.68 1.76 -23.37
C GLY A 318 29.71 0.27 -22.98
N VAL A 319 28.63 -0.46 -23.30
CA VAL A 319 28.53 -1.93 -23.23
C VAL A 319 28.15 -2.50 -24.60
#